data_AF-A0A5N6PUD3-F1
#
_entry.id   AF-A0A5N6PUD3-F1
#
_cell.length_a   1.000
_cell.length_b   1.000
_cell.length_c   1.000
_cell.angle_alpha   90.00
_cell.angle_beta   90.00
_cell.angle_gamma   90.00
#
_symmetry.space_group_name_H-M   'P 1'
#
loop_
_entity.id
_entity.type
_entity.pdbx_description
1 polymer ?
#
loop_
_entity_poly.entity_id
_entity_poly.type
_entity_poly.pdbx_seq_one_letter_code
_entity_poly.pdbx_strand_id
1 'polypeptide(L)'
;MKSEALVEGLEPLKFKDLPKVLTSDPEGARKVIELMVQGTKRARAVIWNTFKELEEPELEALSQDFPNPHFLIGPFHKYITASSSSLLAQDQTCLSWLDKHPPNSVLYVSFGSLVRVKESEFLEIAWGLANSKQPFLWVVRPGSIEGSEWLEHLPDGFLESIVEGKGYISKWAPQQDVLAHTATGGFWTHNG
;
A
#
# COMPACT_ATOMS: atom_id res chain seq x y z
N MET A 1 3.61 18.35 -11.27
CA MET A 1 3.37 19.50 -10.38
C MET A 1 3.65 19.10 -8.94
N LYS A 2 4.47 19.88 -8.21
CA LYS A 2 4.71 19.76 -6.75
C LYS A 2 4.17 21.03 -6.07
N SER A 3 2.95 21.44 -6.42
CA SER A 3 2.38 22.67 -5.84
C SER A 3 1.88 22.37 -4.43
N GLU A 4 2.33 23.18 -3.47
CA GLU A 4 1.86 23.11 -2.09
C GLU A 4 0.59 23.93 -1.85
N ALA A 5 0.10 24.61 -2.88
CA ALA A 5 -1.16 25.33 -2.81
C ALA A 5 -2.32 24.36 -2.54
N LEU A 6 -3.28 24.84 -1.75
CA LEU A 6 -4.53 24.13 -1.48
C LEU A 6 -5.38 24.06 -2.74
N VAL A 7 -6.18 22.99 -2.83
CA VAL A 7 -7.23 22.85 -3.82
C VAL A 7 -8.48 23.52 -3.26
N GLU A 8 -8.94 24.57 -3.92
CA GLU A 8 -10.11 25.34 -3.51
C GLU A 8 -11.35 24.44 -3.41
N GLY A 9 -12.00 24.42 -2.24
CA GLY A 9 -13.19 23.62 -1.97
C GLY A 9 -12.91 22.15 -1.62
N LEU A 10 -11.64 21.74 -1.53
CA LEU A 10 -11.22 20.40 -1.11
C LEU A 10 -10.15 20.46 -0.01
N GLU A 11 -10.13 21.52 0.78
CA GLU A 11 -9.22 21.67 1.90
C GLU A 11 -9.36 20.48 2.89
N PRO A 12 -8.25 19.92 3.41
CA PRO A 12 -6.88 20.43 3.38
C PRO A 12 -6.01 19.93 2.21
N LEU A 13 -6.59 19.32 1.16
CA LEU A 13 -5.81 18.73 0.07
C LEU A 13 -4.99 19.78 -0.69
N LYS A 14 -3.72 19.45 -0.96
CA LYS A 14 -2.85 20.23 -1.84
C LYS A 14 -2.84 19.63 -3.23
N PHE A 15 -2.52 20.43 -4.24
CA PHE A 15 -2.37 19.93 -5.61
C PHE A 15 -1.35 18.78 -5.75
N LYS A 16 -0.35 18.71 -4.86
CA LYS A 16 0.62 17.60 -4.84
C LYS A 16 0.04 16.27 -4.32
N ASP A 17 -1.07 16.33 -3.57
CA ASP A 17 -1.74 15.18 -2.96
C ASP A 17 -2.80 14.57 -3.90
N LEU A 18 -3.17 15.28 -4.96
CA LEU A 18 -4.11 14.77 -5.96
C LEU A 18 -3.53 13.55 -6.70
N PRO A 19 -4.35 12.51 -6.93
CA PRO A 19 -3.94 11.33 -7.68
C PRO A 19 -3.35 11.70 -9.04
N LYS A 20 -2.12 11.25 -9.30
CA LYS A 20 -1.49 11.44 -10.61
C LYS A 20 -1.95 10.33 -11.53
N VAL A 21 -2.74 10.67 -12.53
CA VAL A 21 -2.99 9.76 -13.64
C VAL A 21 -1.77 9.82 -14.57
N LEU A 22 -0.87 8.85 -14.43
CA LEU A 22 0.25 8.68 -15.34
C LEU A 22 -0.29 8.11 -16.66
N THR A 23 -0.54 8.99 -17.62
CA THR A 23 -1.10 8.65 -18.93
C THR A 23 -0.40 9.46 -20.03
N SER A 24 -0.26 8.87 -21.22
CA SER A 24 0.11 9.59 -22.43
C SER A 24 -1.07 10.35 -23.06
N ASP A 25 -2.30 10.10 -22.60
CA ASP A 25 -3.53 10.74 -23.06
C ASP A 25 -4.32 11.33 -21.88
N PRO A 26 -4.01 12.58 -21.48
CA PRO A 26 -4.71 13.27 -20.39
C PRO A 26 -6.20 13.50 -20.65
N GLU A 27 -6.58 13.80 -21.89
CA GLU A 27 -7.99 14.05 -22.24
C GLU A 27 -8.81 12.76 -22.19
N GLY A 28 -8.26 11.65 -22.69
CA GLY A 28 -8.87 10.34 -22.54
C GLY A 28 -9.07 9.95 -21.07
N ALA A 29 -8.04 10.15 -20.23
CA ALA A 29 -8.15 9.91 -18.80
C ALA A 29 -9.22 10.77 -18.12
N ARG A 30 -9.28 12.08 -18.44
CA ARG A 30 -10.33 12.98 -17.96
C ARG A 30 -11.70 12.48 -18.35
N LYS A 31 -11.89 12.09 -19.60
CA LYS A 31 -13.17 11.54 -20.10
C LYS A 31 -13.56 10.25 -19.38
N VAL A 32 -12.61 9.37 -19.08
CA VAL A 32 -12.87 8.15 -18.30
C VAL A 32 -13.33 8.50 -16.88
N ILE A 33 -12.66 9.43 -16.21
CA ILE A 33 -13.04 9.89 -14.86
C ILE A 33 -14.46 10.50 -14.88
N GLU A 34 -14.75 11.36 -15.85
CA GLU A 34 -16.08 11.95 -16.02
C GLU A 34 -17.15 10.86 -16.21
N LEU A 35 -16.88 9.86 -17.05
CA LEU A 35 -17.80 8.74 -17.25
C LEU A 35 -18.00 7.91 -15.97
N MET A 36 -16.96 7.69 -15.17
CA MET A 36 -17.07 7.02 -13.87
C MET A 36 -17.94 7.81 -12.89
N VAL A 37 -17.75 9.13 -12.81
CA VAL A 37 -18.56 10.02 -11.96
C VAL A 37 -20.02 10.00 -12.40
N GLN A 38 -20.29 10.16 -13.70
CA GLN A 38 -21.66 10.12 -14.24
C GLN A 38 -22.30 8.74 -14.10
N GLY A 39 -21.51 7.66 -14.21
CA GLY A 39 -21.95 6.30 -13.92
C GLY A 39 -22.39 6.16 -12.46
N THR A 40 -21.57 6.66 -11.53
CA THR A 40 -21.82 6.62 -10.09
C THR A 40 -23.09 7.40 -9.72
N LYS A 41 -23.29 8.61 -10.26
CA LYS A 41 -24.53 9.41 -10.04
C LYS A 41 -25.80 8.75 -10.57
N ARG A 42 -25.69 7.83 -11.54
CA ARG A 42 -26.82 7.07 -12.09
C ARG A 42 -27.01 5.72 -11.41
N ALA A 43 -26.07 5.28 -10.59
CA ALA A 43 -26.15 4.00 -9.89
C ALA A 43 -27.33 4.02 -8.92
N ARG A 44 -27.97 2.87 -8.70
CA ARG A 44 -29.07 2.78 -7.72
C ARG A 44 -28.58 2.99 -6.29
N ALA A 45 -27.33 2.65 -6.02
CA ALA A 45 -26.65 2.81 -4.76
C ALA A 45 -25.13 2.74 -4.98
N VAL A 46 -24.36 3.24 -4.00
CA VAL A 46 -22.90 3.17 -4.01
C VAL A 46 -22.42 2.41 -2.78
N ILE A 47 -21.48 1.50 -2.99
CA ILE A 47 -20.85 0.69 -1.94
C ILE A 47 -19.45 1.26 -1.68
N TRP A 48 -19.16 1.54 -0.41
CA TRP A 48 -17.88 2.11 0.03
C TRP A 48 -17.15 1.15 0.96
N ASN A 49 -15.85 0.98 0.73
CA ASN A 49 -14.94 0.29 1.66
C ASN A 49 -14.45 1.26 2.73
N THR A 50 -15.39 1.84 3.47
CA THR A 50 -15.14 2.72 4.62
C THR A 50 -16.24 2.50 5.65
N PHE A 51 -16.14 3.18 6.78
CA PHE A 51 -17.15 3.20 7.84
C PHE A 51 -17.30 4.61 8.38
N LYS A 52 -18.46 4.87 9.00
CA LYS A 52 -18.88 6.21 9.39
C LYS A 52 -17.86 6.89 10.30
N GLU A 53 -17.39 6.21 11.32
CA GLU A 53 -16.47 6.75 12.32
C GLU A 53 -15.09 7.13 11.76
N LEU A 54 -14.75 6.70 10.54
CA LEU A 54 -13.49 7.05 9.88
C LEU A 54 -13.58 8.38 9.11
N GLU A 55 -14.69 8.63 8.41
CA GLU A 55 -14.79 9.67 7.36
C GLU A 55 -16.18 10.36 7.34
N GLU A 56 -16.87 10.48 8.48
CA GLU A 56 -18.24 11.04 8.55
C GLU A 56 -18.38 12.40 7.82
N PRO A 57 -17.52 13.42 8.05
CA PRO A 57 -17.66 14.71 7.38
C PRO A 57 -17.57 14.63 5.85
N GLU A 58 -16.61 13.84 5.34
CA GLU A 58 -16.39 13.66 3.91
C GLU A 58 -17.55 12.91 3.26
N LEU A 59 -18.13 11.93 3.96
CA LEU A 59 -19.29 11.17 3.50
C LEU A 59 -20.56 12.01 3.45
N GLU A 60 -20.75 12.93 4.41
CA GLU A 60 -21.86 13.89 4.40
C GLU A 60 -21.74 14.87 3.22
N ALA A 61 -20.53 15.38 2.95
CA ALA A 61 -20.27 16.21 1.78
C ALA A 61 -20.54 15.46 0.46
N LEU A 62 -20.05 14.23 0.34
CA LEU A 62 -20.27 13.38 -0.85
C LEU A 62 -21.76 13.11 -1.12
N SER A 63 -22.57 12.98 -0.07
CA SER A 63 -24.02 12.73 -0.20
C SER A 63 -24.76 13.88 -0.90
N GLN A 64 -24.18 15.09 -0.93
CA GLN A 64 -24.73 16.23 -1.67
C GLN A 64 -24.54 16.07 -3.19
N ASP A 65 -23.40 15.51 -3.60
CA ASP A 65 -23.06 15.29 -5.01
C ASP A 65 -23.59 13.97 -5.58
N PHE A 66 -23.79 12.98 -4.72
CA PHE A 66 -24.26 11.64 -5.04
C PHE A 66 -25.49 11.32 -4.17
N PRO A 67 -26.71 11.71 -4.56
CA PRO A 67 -27.90 11.57 -3.71
C PRO A 67 -28.41 10.11 -3.58
N ASN A 68 -27.77 9.16 -4.23
CA ASN A 68 -28.14 7.74 -4.20
C ASN A 68 -27.76 7.12 -2.84
N PRO A 69 -28.47 6.09 -2.36
CA PRO A 69 -28.10 5.40 -1.12
C PRO A 69 -26.62 4.98 -1.05
N HIS A 70 -25.95 5.33 0.04
CA HIS A 70 -24.56 4.95 0.34
C HIS A 70 -24.53 3.78 1.33
N PHE A 71 -23.80 2.72 1.01
CA PHE A 71 -23.56 1.58 1.88
C PHE A 71 -22.10 1.54 2.30
N LEU A 72 -21.84 1.90 3.56
CA LEU A 72 -20.52 1.88 4.17
C LEU A 72 -20.29 0.49 4.77
N ILE A 73 -19.69 -0.41 3.99
CA ILE A 73 -19.53 -1.82 4.38
C ILE A 73 -18.07 -2.20 4.67
N GLY A 74 -17.21 -1.20 4.89
CA GLY A 74 -15.81 -1.40 5.25
C GLY A 74 -15.60 -1.76 6.73
N PRO A 75 -14.37 -2.19 7.09
CA PRO A 75 -13.28 -2.51 6.18
C PRO A 75 -13.42 -3.95 5.61
N PHE A 76 -13.41 -4.10 4.29
CA PHE A 76 -13.65 -5.38 3.59
C PHE A 76 -12.69 -6.48 4.00
N HIS A 77 -11.44 -6.13 4.30
CA HIS A 77 -10.41 -7.09 4.65
C HIS A 77 -10.71 -7.87 5.95
N LYS A 78 -11.66 -7.42 6.78
CA LYS A 78 -12.11 -8.15 7.98
C LYS A 78 -13.18 -9.21 7.68
N TYR A 79 -13.94 -9.05 6.61
CA TYR A 79 -15.11 -9.87 6.31
C TYR A 79 -14.87 -10.79 5.10
N ILE A 80 -13.93 -10.42 4.25
CA ILE A 80 -13.59 -11.14 3.02
C ILE A 80 -12.18 -11.68 3.20
N THR A 81 -12.08 -13.00 3.35
CA THR A 81 -10.81 -13.71 3.16
C THR A 81 -10.38 -13.46 1.72
N ALA A 82 -9.24 -12.83 1.51
CA ALA A 82 -8.73 -12.58 0.17
C ALA A 82 -8.68 -13.92 -0.59
N SER A 83 -9.43 -14.04 -1.68
CA SER A 83 -9.14 -15.09 -2.65
C SER A 83 -7.69 -14.90 -3.08
N SER A 84 -6.94 -15.99 -3.26
CA SER A 84 -5.55 -15.93 -3.74
C SER A 84 -5.53 -15.41 -5.18
N SER A 85 -5.71 -14.10 -5.34
CA SER A 85 -5.60 -13.37 -6.60
C SER A 85 -4.14 -13.02 -6.91
N SER A 86 -3.22 -13.31 -5.97
CA SER A 86 -1.79 -13.21 -6.21
C SER A 86 -1.31 -14.35 -7.11
N LEU A 87 -0.52 -13.99 -8.11
CA LEU A 87 0.22 -14.95 -8.95
C LEU A 87 1.38 -15.61 -8.20
N LEU A 88 1.76 -15.08 -7.03
CA LEU A 88 2.87 -15.56 -6.20
C LEU A 88 2.34 -16.30 -4.97
N ALA A 89 2.91 -17.48 -4.72
CA ALA A 89 2.68 -18.23 -3.50
C ALA A 89 3.13 -17.41 -2.29
N GLN A 90 2.29 -17.37 -1.25
CA GLN A 90 2.62 -16.72 0.00
C GLN A 90 3.68 -17.53 0.76
N ASP A 91 4.73 -16.86 1.20
CA ASP A 91 5.77 -17.41 2.05
C ASP A 91 5.29 -17.44 3.50
N GLN A 92 4.79 -18.59 3.93
CA GLN A 92 4.34 -18.81 5.30
C GLN A 92 5.50 -18.90 6.31
N THR A 93 6.74 -19.13 5.85
CA THR A 93 7.89 -19.27 6.76
C THR A 93 8.30 -17.95 7.40
N CYS A 94 7.87 -16.82 6.84
CA CYS A 94 8.05 -15.50 7.44
C CYS A 94 7.29 -15.35 8.78
N LEU A 95 6.17 -16.06 8.98
CA LEU A 95 5.45 -16.06 10.26
C LEU A 95 6.28 -16.73 11.36
N SER A 96 6.92 -17.86 11.05
CA SER A 96 7.84 -18.55 11.97
C SER A 96 9.09 -17.73 12.30
N TRP A 97 9.46 -16.78 11.44
CA TRP A 97 10.48 -15.79 11.76
C TRP A 97 9.94 -14.73 12.73
N LEU A 98 8.73 -14.22 12.51
CA LEU A 98 8.07 -13.26 13.40
C LEU A 98 7.84 -13.81 14.82
N ASP A 99 7.56 -15.11 14.97
CA ASP A 99 7.41 -15.78 16.28
C ASP A 99 8.63 -15.61 17.21
N LYS A 100 9.81 -15.31 16.65
CA LYS A 100 11.08 -15.16 17.39
C LYS A 100 11.32 -13.74 17.90
N HIS A 101 10.45 -12.80 17.58
CA HIS A 101 10.60 -11.39 17.91
C HIS A 101 9.68 -10.95 19.05
N PRO A 102 10.13 -10.01 19.91
CA PRO A 102 9.27 -9.41 20.92
C PRO A 102 8.03 -8.74 20.30
N PRO A 103 6.94 -8.57 21.06
CA PRO A 103 5.77 -7.81 20.61
C PRO A 103 6.13 -6.40 20.15
N ASN A 104 5.47 -5.92 19.09
CA ASN A 104 5.64 -4.57 18.52
C ASN A 104 7.09 -4.18 18.19
N SER A 105 7.94 -5.13 17.80
CA SER A 105 9.38 -4.89 17.55
C SER A 105 9.78 -4.95 16.08
N VAL A 106 8.92 -5.47 15.20
CA VAL A 106 9.21 -5.65 13.77
C VAL A 106 8.50 -4.60 12.92
N LEU A 107 9.25 -3.96 12.02
CA LEU A 107 8.69 -3.16 10.94
C LEU A 107 8.32 -4.05 9.74
N TYR A 108 7.04 -4.10 9.39
CA TYR A 108 6.60 -4.68 8.13
C TYR A 108 6.75 -3.64 7.01
N VAL A 109 7.34 -4.02 5.87
CA VAL A 109 7.56 -3.14 4.72
C VAL A 109 6.99 -3.80 3.47
N SER A 110 6.02 -3.15 2.83
CA SER A 110 5.41 -3.64 1.59
C SER A 110 4.80 -2.49 0.79
N PHE A 111 5.19 -2.35 -0.47
CA PHE A 111 4.66 -1.32 -1.37
C PHE A 111 3.51 -1.84 -2.25
N GLY A 112 2.78 -2.84 -1.77
CA GLY A 112 1.61 -3.39 -2.48
C GLY A 112 1.98 -4.11 -3.78
N SER A 113 0.99 -4.48 -4.57
CA SER A 113 1.12 -5.34 -5.76
C SER A 113 1.53 -4.61 -7.05
N LEU A 114 1.43 -3.28 -7.09
CA LEU A 114 1.59 -2.50 -8.32
C LEU A 114 2.79 -1.56 -8.33
N VAL A 115 3.24 -1.10 -7.16
CA VAL A 115 4.34 -0.12 -7.11
C VAL A 115 5.62 -0.75 -7.64
N ARG A 116 6.34 0.05 -8.44
CA ARG A 116 7.70 -0.21 -8.89
C ARG A 116 8.60 0.93 -8.42
N VAL A 117 9.82 0.60 -8.05
CA VAL A 117 10.83 1.56 -7.57
C VAL A 117 12.06 1.53 -8.47
N LYS A 118 12.78 2.65 -8.52
CA LYS A 118 14.08 2.70 -9.19
C LYS A 118 15.10 1.92 -8.39
N GLU A 119 16.14 1.44 -9.06
CA GLU A 119 17.28 0.78 -8.41
C GLU A 119 17.88 1.65 -7.29
N SER A 120 18.09 2.94 -7.54
CA SER A 120 18.63 3.86 -6.54
C SER A 120 17.72 3.99 -5.30
N GLU A 121 16.41 4.01 -5.49
CA GLU A 121 15.45 4.08 -4.37
C GLU A 121 15.43 2.77 -3.59
N PHE A 122 15.48 1.63 -4.29
CA PHE A 122 15.58 0.30 -3.69
C PHE A 122 16.84 0.17 -2.80
N LEU A 123 17.99 0.63 -3.29
CA LEU A 123 19.25 0.63 -2.54
C LEU A 123 19.18 1.51 -1.29
N GLU A 124 18.62 2.71 -1.39
CA GLU A 124 18.42 3.60 -0.23
C GLU A 124 17.47 3.00 0.80
N ILE A 125 16.40 2.31 0.37
CA ILE A 125 15.51 1.57 1.26
C ILE A 125 16.28 0.45 1.97
N ALA A 126 17.05 -0.35 1.24
CA ALA A 126 17.84 -1.44 1.78
C ALA A 126 18.84 -0.94 2.86
N TRP A 127 19.60 0.10 2.55
CA TRP A 127 20.54 0.71 3.50
C TRP A 127 19.84 1.36 4.67
N GLY A 128 18.71 2.05 4.45
CA GLY A 128 17.90 2.64 5.50
C GLY A 128 17.44 1.59 6.52
N LEU A 129 16.93 0.45 6.03
CA LEU A 129 16.51 -0.67 6.87
C LEU A 129 17.70 -1.26 7.64
N ALA A 130 18.81 -1.58 6.97
CA ALA A 130 20.00 -2.13 7.62
C ALA A 130 20.63 -1.19 8.67
N ASN A 131 20.56 0.13 8.43
CA ASN A 131 21.12 1.14 9.33
C ASN A 131 20.20 1.51 10.48
N SER A 132 18.88 1.30 10.34
CA SER A 132 17.92 1.53 11.42
C SER A 132 18.16 0.67 12.68
N LYS A 133 18.81 -0.49 12.49
CA LYS A 133 19.01 -1.54 13.50
C LYS A 133 17.70 -2.08 14.09
N GLN A 134 16.56 -1.78 13.47
CA GLN A 134 15.26 -2.34 13.83
C GLN A 134 15.04 -3.66 13.09
N PRO A 135 14.42 -4.66 13.74
CA PRO A 135 13.92 -5.84 13.05
C PRO A 135 12.94 -5.46 11.93
N PHE A 136 13.07 -6.06 10.75
CA PHE A 136 12.14 -5.80 9.64
C PHE A 136 11.78 -7.04 8.83
N LEU A 137 10.55 -7.07 8.34
CA LEU A 137 10.07 -8.01 7.31
C LEU A 137 9.75 -7.19 6.06
N TRP A 138 10.54 -7.36 5.00
CA TRP A 138 10.40 -6.61 3.76
C TRP A 138 9.94 -7.50 2.61
N VAL A 139 8.81 -7.13 2.00
CA VAL A 139 8.32 -7.76 0.77
C VAL A 139 8.93 -7.08 -0.43
N VAL A 140 9.80 -7.80 -1.14
CA VAL A 140 10.36 -7.39 -2.44
C VAL A 140 9.80 -8.33 -3.49
N ARG A 141 8.81 -7.87 -4.25
CA ARG A 141 8.19 -8.68 -5.30
C ARG A 141 9.09 -8.77 -6.53
N PRO A 142 9.12 -9.91 -7.22
CA PRO A 142 9.78 -9.97 -8.51
C PRO A 142 9.29 -8.91 -9.52
N GLY A 143 10.21 -8.26 -10.21
CA GLY A 143 9.93 -7.17 -11.17
C GLY A 143 9.46 -5.84 -10.56
N SER A 144 9.46 -5.72 -9.22
CA SER A 144 9.15 -4.45 -8.53
C SER A 144 10.30 -3.44 -8.59
N ILE A 145 11.48 -3.86 -9.01
CA ILE A 145 12.65 -3.00 -9.21
C ILE A 145 12.86 -2.80 -10.71
N GLU A 146 13.09 -1.58 -11.14
CA GLU A 146 13.43 -1.30 -12.53
C GLU A 146 14.75 -2.01 -12.93
N GLY A 147 14.69 -2.87 -13.94
CA GLY A 147 15.87 -3.57 -14.47
C GLY A 147 16.36 -4.77 -13.65
N SER A 148 15.60 -5.24 -12.66
CA SER A 148 15.93 -6.43 -11.85
C SER A 148 14.71 -7.32 -11.65
N GLU A 149 14.94 -8.64 -11.55
CA GLU A 149 13.89 -9.61 -11.32
C GLU A 149 13.63 -9.85 -9.85
N TRP A 150 14.57 -9.61 -8.93
CA TRP A 150 14.31 -9.65 -7.50
C TRP A 150 15.32 -8.89 -6.63
N LEU A 151 16.49 -9.47 -6.35
CA LEU A 151 17.47 -8.94 -5.38
C LEU A 151 18.87 -8.79 -6.01
N GLU A 152 18.99 -8.89 -7.34
CA GLU A 152 20.27 -8.86 -8.04
C GLU A 152 21.05 -7.56 -7.81
N HIS A 153 20.35 -6.48 -7.48
CA HIS A 153 20.94 -5.18 -7.19
C HIS A 153 21.33 -4.99 -5.72
N LEU A 154 21.07 -5.94 -4.82
CA LEU A 154 21.57 -5.82 -3.44
C LEU A 154 23.10 -5.92 -3.41
N PRO A 155 23.79 -5.11 -2.59
CA PRO A 155 25.24 -5.20 -2.42
C PRO A 155 25.68 -6.57 -1.88
N ASP A 156 26.87 -7.00 -2.28
CA ASP A 156 27.52 -8.18 -1.71
C ASP A 156 27.60 -8.05 -0.18
N GLY A 157 27.25 -9.12 0.55
CA GLY A 157 27.25 -9.11 2.01
C GLY A 157 26.00 -8.50 2.66
N PHE A 158 25.05 -7.95 1.88
CA PHE A 158 23.85 -7.32 2.45
C PHE A 158 23.00 -8.32 3.21
N LEU A 159 22.71 -9.49 2.61
CA LEU A 159 21.91 -10.52 3.26
C LEU A 159 22.60 -10.99 4.54
N GLU A 160 23.90 -11.25 4.49
CA GLU A 160 24.73 -11.60 5.65
C GLU A 160 24.66 -10.55 6.75
N SER A 161 24.63 -9.26 6.40
CA SER A 161 24.55 -8.14 7.35
C SER A 161 23.21 -8.07 8.10
N ILE A 162 22.14 -8.64 7.55
CA ILE A 162 20.80 -8.67 8.16
C ILE A 162 20.46 -10.03 8.80
N VAL A 163 21.27 -11.06 8.51
CA VAL A 163 21.09 -12.47 8.95
C VAL A 163 21.32 -12.70 10.44
N GLU A 164 21.80 -11.71 11.22
CA GLU A 164 21.77 -11.74 12.70
C GLU A 164 20.34 -11.66 13.28
N GLY A 165 19.34 -12.22 12.60
CA GLY A 165 17.93 -12.22 12.98
C GLY A 165 17.27 -10.85 12.85
N LYS A 166 17.86 -9.89 12.14
CA LYS A 166 17.36 -8.51 12.08
C LYS A 166 16.53 -8.21 10.83
N GLY A 167 16.69 -8.97 9.75
CA GLY A 167 15.92 -8.76 8.53
C GLY A 167 15.42 -10.06 7.92
N TYR A 168 14.19 -10.02 7.41
CA TYR A 168 13.60 -11.09 6.60
C TYR A 168 13.09 -10.49 5.29
N ILE A 169 13.55 -11.01 4.15
CA ILE A 169 13.09 -10.56 2.83
C ILE A 169 12.25 -11.66 2.18
N SER A 170 11.01 -11.33 1.84
CA SER A 170 10.07 -12.25 1.19
C SER A 170 9.70 -11.77 -0.21
N LYS A 171 9.43 -12.70 -1.13
CA LYS A 171 8.85 -12.36 -2.44
C LYS A 171 7.39 -11.94 -2.32
N TRP A 172 6.66 -12.60 -1.42
CA TRP A 172 5.25 -12.39 -1.20
C TRP A 172 4.85 -12.93 0.17
N ALA A 173 4.37 -12.08 1.07
CA ALA A 173 3.99 -12.46 2.42
C ALA A 173 2.46 -12.61 2.56
N PRO A 174 1.97 -13.44 3.50
CA PRO A 174 0.58 -13.42 3.92
C PRO A 174 0.28 -12.13 4.71
N GLN A 175 0.08 -11.02 3.98
CA GLN A 175 0.04 -9.67 4.56
C GLN A 175 -0.96 -9.52 5.72
N GLN A 176 -2.14 -10.14 5.64
CA GLN A 176 -3.13 -10.08 6.72
C GLN A 176 -2.60 -10.73 8.01
N ASP A 177 -1.97 -11.90 7.90
CA ASP A 177 -1.39 -12.62 9.03
C ASP A 177 -0.17 -11.88 9.59
N VAL A 178 0.68 -11.32 8.74
CA VAL A 178 1.82 -10.49 9.16
C VAL A 178 1.36 -9.26 9.92
N LEU A 179 0.35 -8.54 9.43
CA LEU A 179 -0.19 -7.35 10.10
C LEU A 179 -0.92 -7.68 11.40
N ALA A 180 -1.52 -8.87 11.51
CA ALA A 180 -2.16 -9.35 12.73
C ALA A 180 -1.17 -9.93 13.74
N HIS A 181 0.07 -10.20 13.34
CA HIS A 181 1.07 -10.84 14.18
C HIS A 181 1.54 -9.91 15.31
N THR A 182 1.65 -10.44 16.53
CA THR A 182 1.97 -9.66 17.75
C THR A 182 3.34 -8.96 17.69
N ALA A 183 4.30 -9.55 16.99
CA ALA A 183 5.63 -8.95 16.78
C ALA A 183 5.62 -7.71 15.87
N THR A 184 4.62 -7.54 15.01
CA THR A 184 4.55 -6.42 14.07
C THR A 184 4.20 -5.13 14.82
N GLY A 185 5.11 -4.17 14.82
CA GLY A 185 4.96 -2.87 15.51
C GLY A 185 4.71 -1.68 14.58
N GLY A 186 4.96 -1.84 13.28
CA GLY A 186 4.75 -0.78 12.30
C GLY A 186 4.59 -1.31 10.89
N PHE A 187 4.00 -0.49 10.02
CA PHE A 187 3.83 -0.81 8.61
C PHE A 187 4.30 0.35 7.74
N TRP A 188 5.38 0.15 6.99
CA TRP A 188 5.78 1.04 5.92
C TRP A 188 5.10 0.60 4.62
N THR A 189 4.09 1.37 4.21
CA THR A 189 3.20 1.07 3.10
C THR A 189 3.16 2.18 2.05
N HIS A 190 2.72 1.83 0.85
CA HIS A 190 2.38 2.78 -0.21
C HIS A 190 0.99 3.43 -0.05
N ASN A 191 0.20 3.03 0.97
CA ASN A 191 -1.16 3.53 1.24
C ASN A 191 -2.15 3.30 0.08
N GLY A 192 -2.03 2.16 -0.62
CA GLY A 192 -3.04 1.71 -1.59
C GLY A 192 -4.25 1.03 -0.97
#